data_AF-E9GIB9-F1
#
_entry.id   AF-E9GIB9-F1
#
_cell.length_a   1.000
_cell.length_b   1.000
_cell.length_c   1.000
_cell.angle_alpha   90.00
_cell.angle_beta   90.00
_cell.angle_gamma   90.00
#
_symmetry.space_group_name_H-M   'P 1'
#
loop_
_entity.id
_entity.type
_entity.pdbx_description
1 polymer ?
#
loop_
_entity_poly.entity_id
_entity_poly.type
_entity_poly.pdbx_seq_one_letter_code
_entity_poly.pdbx_strand_id
1 'polypeptide(L)'
;MDSYEDIFERKKSAVKFKEGLIHELMKMYTTNHKTKIGNEAVTAVNEIMLKFLNEVVWRAMNQAHNEGLNNVNLDNIEKILPQLLLDFA
;
A
#
# COMPACT_ATOMS: atom_id res chain seq x y z
N MET A 1 11.36 -3.89 -25.27
CA MET A 1 11.29 -3.03 -24.08
C MET A 1 10.24 -3.68 -23.22
N ASP A 2 10.60 -4.18 -22.04
CA ASP A 2 9.61 -4.84 -21.16
C ASP A 2 8.46 -3.87 -20.89
N SER A 3 7.23 -4.39 -20.81
CA SER A 3 6.09 -3.55 -20.42
C SER A 3 6.38 -2.99 -19.03
N TYR A 4 5.92 -1.76 -18.76
CA TYR A 4 6.02 -1.17 -17.43
C TYR A 4 5.39 -2.09 -16.37
N GLU A 5 4.28 -2.73 -16.70
CA GLU A 5 3.60 -3.72 -15.84
C GLU A 5 4.50 -4.92 -15.50
N ASP A 6 5.35 -5.36 -16.44
CA ASP A 6 6.32 -6.45 -16.20
C ASP A 6 7.41 -6.03 -15.20
N ILE A 7 7.76 -4.75 -15.15
CA ILE A 7 8.73 -4.22 -14.18
C ILE A 7 8.10 -4.18 -12.79
N PHE A 8 6.83 -3.78 -12.67
CA PHE A 8 6.11 -3.78 -11.40
C PHE A 8 5.97 -5.20 -10.82
N GLU A 9 5.48 -6.14 -11.64
CA GLU A 9 5.26 -7.52 -11.19
C GLU A 9 6.55 -8.18 -10.69
N ARG A 10 7.70 -7.80 -11.26
CA ARG A 10 9.02 -8.28 -10.81
C ARG A 10 9.56 -7.57 -9.57
N LYS A 11 9.14 -6.32 -9.29
CA LYS A 11 9.69 -5.48 -8.22
C LYS A 11 8.76 -5.25 -7.04
N LYS A 12 7.49 -5.66 -7.11
CA LYS A 12 6.56 -5.54 -6.00
C LYS A 12 7.05 -6.34 -4.79
N SER A 13 6.88 -5.77 -3.60
CA SER A 13 7.25 -6.49 -2.38
C SER A 13 6.28 -7.64 -2.13
N ALA A 14 6.83 -8.82 -1.83
CA ALA A 14 6.10 -9.97 -1.28
C ALA A 14 6.29 -10.10 0.24
N VAL A 15 7.04 -9.18 0.87
CA VAL A 15 7.32 -9.20 2.30
C VAL A 15 6.12 -8.63 3.05
N LYS A 16 5.46 -9.50 3.83
CA LYS A 16 4.31 -9.12 4.66
C LYS A 16 4.74 -8.38 5.92
N PHE A 17 3.81 -7.60 6.47
CA PHE A 17 3.98 -7.01 7.79
C PHE A 17 3.93 -8.10 8.87
N LYS A 18 4.55 -7.83 10.03
CA LYS A 18 4.39 -8.69 11.20
C LYS A 18 2.92 -8.70 11.62
N GLU A 19 2.30 -9.87 11.73
CA GLU A 19 0.86 -9.97 12.07
C GLU A 19 0.51 -9.27 13.39
N GLY A 20 1.39 -9.32 14.39
CA GLY A 20 1.21 -8.59 15.65
C GLY A 20 1.13 -7.06 15.46
N LEU A 21 1.83 -6.49 14.48
CA LEU A 21 1.71 -5.07 14.15
C LEU A 21 0.33 -4.75 13.55
N ILE A 22 -0.11 -5.57 12.60
CA ILE A 22 -1.42 -5.40 11.95
C ILE A 22 -2.54 -5.55 12.99
N HIS A 23 -2.45 -6.52 13.88
CA HIS A 23 -3.40 -6.70 14.98
C HIS A 23 -3.50 -5.47 15.88
N GLU A 24 -2.37 -4.90 16.32
CA GLU A 24 -2.38 -3.70 17.17
C GLU A 24 -2.89 -2.46 16.43
N LEU A 25 -2.55 -2.30 15.14
CA LEU A 25 -3.11 -1.23 14.31
C LEU A 25 -4.63 -1.36 14.21
N MET A 26 -5.15 -2.53 13.87
CA MET A 26 -6.59 -2.77 13.80
C MET A 26 -7.27 -2.47 15.14
N LYS A 27 -6.69 -2.92 16.26
CA LYS A 27 -7.21 -2.69 17.61
C LYS A 27 -7.21 -1.21 18.01
N MET A 28 -6.26 -0.41 17.53
CA MET A 28 -6.19 1.03 17.79
C MET A 28 -7.41 1.78 17.23
N TYR A 29 -7.95 1.32 16.10
CA TYR A 29 -9.07 1.96 15.40
C TYR A 29 -10.42 1.30 15.66
N THR A 30 -10.50 0.25 16.49
CA THR A 30 -11.80 -0.30 16.91
C THR A 30 -12.47 0.63 17.93
N THR A 31 -13.67 1.08 17.62
CA THR A 31 -14.45 1.98 18.51
C THR A 31 -14.93 1.31 19.80
N ASN A 32 -15.01 -0.02 19.82
CA ASN A 32 -15.42 -0.82 20.97
C ASN A 32 -14.27 -1.68 21.49
N HIS A 33 -13.88 -1.47 22.75
CA HIS A 33 -12.84 -2.21 23.46
C HIS A 33 -13.11 -3.71 23.61
N LYS A 34 -14.35 -4.16 23.38
CA LYS A 34 -14.73 -5.59 23.38
C LYS A 34 -14.62 -6.25 22.01
N THR A 35 -14.36 -5.49 20.95
CA THR A 35 -14.20 -6.06 19.59
C THR A 35 -13.01 -7.02 19.58
N LYS A 36 -13.28 -8.27 19.17
CA LYS A 36 -12.26 -9.30 18.96
C LYS A 36 -11.89 -9.34 17.49
N ILE A 37 -10.60 -9.39 17.20
CA ILE A 37 -10.08 -9.48 15.84
C ILE A 37 -9.60 -10.92 15.65
N GLY A 38 -10.18 -11.64 14.70
CA GLY A 38 -9.76 -13.01 14.38
C GLY A 38 -8.48 -13.03 13.56
N ASN A 39 -7.68 -14.09 13.69
CA ASN A 39 -6.41 -14.22 12.97
C ASN A 39 -6.57 -14.14 11.45
N GLU A 40 -7.63 -14.73 10.89
CA GLU A 40 -7.91 -14.65 9.45
C GLU A 40 -8.14 -13.21 8.97
N ALA A 41 -8.78 -12.38 9.79
CA ALA A 41 -8.96 -10.96 9.49
C ALA A 41 -7.62 -10.21 9.53
N VAL A 42 -6.74 -10.54 10.47
CA VAL A 42 -5.38 -9.97 10.53
C VAL A 42 -4.60 -10.34 9.27
N THR A 43 -4.64 -11.60 8.85
CA THR A 43 -3.96 -12.06 7.63
C THR A 43 -4.53 -11.36 6.39
N ALA A 44 -5.86 -11.23 6.28
CA ALA A 44 -6.50 -10.54 5.15
C ALA A 44 -6.13 -9.05 5.09
N VAL A 45 -6.16 -8.34 6.23
CA VAL A 45 -5.76 -6.93 6.29
C VAL A 45 -4.28 -6.76 5.98
N ASN A 46 -3.42 -7.69 6.38
CA ASN A 46 -2.00 -7.68 6.02
C ASN A 46 -1.80 -7.72 4.49
N GLU A 47 -2.56 -8.56 3.78
CA GLU A 47 -2.55 -8.58 2.31
C GLU A 47 -3.03 -7.26 1.71
N ILE A 48 -4.12 -6.69 2.25
CA ILE A 48 -4.66 -5.40 1.80
C ILE A 48 -3.63 -4.29 2.00
N MET A 49 -2.96 -4.23 3.16
CA MET A 49 -1.93 -3.23 3.45
C MET A 49 -0.72 -3.38 2.54
N LEU A 50 -0.30 -4.62 2.24
CA LEU A 50 0.80 -4.87 1.31
C LEU A 50 0.44 -4.41 -0.12
N LYS A 51 -0.77 -4.71 -0.59
CA LYS A 51 -1.27 -4.24 -1.88
C LYS A 51 -1.35 -2.72 -1.94
N PHE A 52 -1.89 -2.08 -0.90
CA PHE A 52 -1.96 -0.63 -0.79
C PHE A 52 -0.58 0.01 -0.90
N LEU A 53 0.42 -0.50 -0.17
CA LEU A 53 1.78 0.05 -0.23
C LEU A 53 2.41 -0.13 -1.63
N ASN A 54 2.24 -1.31 -2.23
CA ASN A 54 2.75 -1.56 -3.58
C ASN A 54 2.10 -0.61 -4.61
N GLU A 55 0.80 -0.33 -4.50
CA GLU A 55 0.10 0.66 -5.34
C GLU A 55 0.62 2.09 -5.14
N VAL A 56 0.83 2.52 -3.89
CA VAL A 56 1.42 3.84 -3.57
C VAL A 56 2.77 3.98 -4.26
N VAL A 57 3.66 3.02 -4.06
CA VAL A 57 5.03 3.05 -4.62
C VAL A 57 4.98 3.05 -6.14
N TRP A 58 4.16 2.20 -6.73
CA TRP A 58 4.02 2.11 -8.19
C TRP A 58 3.55 3.42 -8.82
N ARG A 59 2.45 3.97 -8.30
CA ARG A 59 1.87 5.21 -8.82
C ARG A 59 2.83 6.38 -8.64
N ALA A 60 3.51 6.47 -7.50
CA ALA A 60 4.49 7.52 -7.25
C ALA A 60 5.72 7.40 -8.15
N MET A 61 6.23 6.18 -8.40
CA MET A 61 7.31 5.94 -9.36
C MET A 61 6.90 6.30 -10.79
N ASN A 62 5.68 5.93 -11.20
CA ASN A 62 5.15 6.28 -12.52
C ASN A 62 4.97 7.80 -12.67
N GLN A 63 4.49 8.47 -11.62
CA GLN A 63 4.37 9.93 -11.60
C GLN A 63 5.75 10.61 -11.74
N ALA A 64 6.75 10.15 -10.99
CA ALA A 64 8.12 10.65 -11.11
C ALA A 64 8.71 10.41 -12.51
N HIS A 65 8.47 9.23 -13.08
CA HIS A 65 8.93 8.89 -14.44
C HIS A 65 8.31 9.82 -15.50
N ASN A 66 7.00 10.05 -15.43
CA ASN A 66 6.30 10.94 -16.35
C ASN A 66 6.76 12.40 -16.24
N GLU A 67 7.30 12.79 -15.09
CA GLU A 67 7.89 14.11 -14.84
C GLU A 67 9.40 14.16 -15.17
N GLY A 68 10.00 13.07 -15.66
CA GLY A 68 11.42 13.00 -15.99
C GLY A 68 12.34 13.04 -14.76
N LEU A 69 11.84 12.66 -13.59
CA LEU A 69 12.58 12.64 -12.33
C LEU A 69 13.25 11.29 -12.10
N ASN A 70 14.46 11.33 -11.54
CA ASN A 70 15.21 10.12 -11.18
C ASN A 70 14.84 9.54 -9.80
N ASN A 71 14.12 10.32 -8.98
CA ASN A 71 13.72 9.94 -7.63
C ASN A 71 12.27 10.35 -7.38
N VAL A 72 11.56 9.56 -6.59
CA VAL A 72 10.23 9.90 -6.08
C VAL A 72 10.39 10.95 -4.99
N ASN A 73 9.62 12.04 -5.09
CA ASN A 73 9.52 13.07 -4.06
C ASN A 73 8.10 13.18 -3.48
N LEU A 74 7.91 14.10 -2.53
CA LEU A 74 6.61 14.32 -1.89
C LEU A 74 5.54 14.74 -2.90
N ASP A 75 5.85 15.67 -3.79
CA ASP A 75 4.92 16.17 -4.83
C ASP A 75 4.37 15.02 -5.70
N ASN A 76 5.19 14.00 -6.01
CA ASN A 76 4.73 12.85 -6.77
C ASN A 76 3.68 12.04 -6.02
N ILE A 77 3.83 11.89 -4.70
CA ILE A 77 2.87 11.19 -3.84
C ILE A 77 1.58 12.00 -3.72
N GLU A 78 1.69 13.31 -3.50
CA GLU A 78 0.52 14.20 -3.37
C GLU A 78 -0.35 14.20 -4.63
N LYS A 79 0.27 14.11 -5.82
CA LYS A 79 -0.45 14.05 -7.10
C LYS A 79 -1.25 12.76 -7.30
N ILE A 80 -0.76 11.62 -6.80
CA ILE A 80 -1.45 10.33 -6.94
C ILE A 80 -2.44 10.03 -5.81
N LEU A 81 -2.33 10.77 -4.70
CA LEU A 81 -3.12 10.56 -3.48
C LEU A 81 -4.65 10.63 -3.71
N PRO A 82 -5.21 11.58 -4.49
CA PRO A 82 -6.66 11.67 -4.64
C PRO A 82 -7.27 10.40 -5.25
N GLN A 83 -6.71 9.90 -6.35
CA GLN A 83 -7.19 8.68 -6.98
C GLN A 83 -6.86 7.44 -6.16
N LEU A 84 -5.68 7.38 -5.53
CA LEU A 84 -5.32 6.29 -4.63
C LEU A 84 -6.33 6.13 -3.50
N LEU A 85 -6.76 7.23 -2.87
CA LEU A 85 -7.76 7.15 -1.81
C LEU A 85 -9.12 6.73 -2.34
N LEU A 86 -9.52 7.17 -3.54
CA LEU A 86 -10.80 6.73 -4.15
C LEU A 86 -10.84 5.23 -4.46
N ASP A 87 -9.70 4.63 -4.82
CA ASP A 87 -9.63 3.20 -5.14
C ASP A 87 -9.68 2.30 -3.89
N PHE A 88 -9.39 2.85 -2.70
CA PHE A 88 -9.32 2.13 -1.43
C PHE A 88 -10.34 2.63 -0.38
N ALA A 89 -11.19 3.60 -0.73
CA ALA A 89 -12.23 4.16 0.12
C ALA A 89 -13.48 3.26 0.22
#